data_AF-A0A962ZTQ7-F1
#
_entry.id   AF-A0A962ZTQ7-F1
#
_cell.length_a   1.000
_cell.length_b   1.000
_cell.length_c   1.000
_cell.angle_alpha   90.00
_cell.angle_beta   90.00
_cell.angle_gamma   90.00
#
_symmetry.space_group_name_H-M   'P 1'
#
loop_
_entity.id
_entity.type
_entity.pdbx_description
1 polymer ?
#
loop_
_entity_poly.entity_id
_entity_poly.type
_entity_poly.pdbx_seq_one_letter_code
_entity_poly.pdbx_strand_id
1 'polypeptide(L)'
;AACMLLAAATLFVRGLRWRIWVTFRTPLLWSLHLSYWCIPLGLLLFGMSQLTGQPAHSQVIHTLTVGAMGMMILAMISRVSLGHTGRPLQVGRTMVVAFSAAFAAFVVRVFGVYWIADYTHLVIAAAGLWALAYGCFLVIYVPILTRPRLDGGPG
;
A
#
# COMPACT_ATOMS: atom_id res chain seq x y z
N ALA A 1 -7.41 -17.42 -16.58
CA ALA A 1 -6.24 -17.80 -15.75
C ALA A 1 -4.88 -17.49 -16.40
N ALA A 2 -4.57 -18.04 -17.59
CA ALA A 2 -3.23 -17.91 -18.21
C ALA A 2 -2.70 -16.47 -18.35
N CYS A 3 -3.51 -15.53 -18.86
CA CYS A 3 -3.08 -14.13 -18.99
C CYS A 3 -2.70 -13.49 -17.65
N MET A 4 -3.42 -13.80 -16.57
CA MET A 4 -3.13 -13.26 -15.23
C MET A 4 -1.82 -13.81 -14.69
N LEU A 5 -1.55 -15.11 -14.89
CA LEU A 5 -0.29 -15.74 -14.47
C LEU A 5 0.91 -15.22 -15.26
N LEU A 6 0.78 -15.04 -16.58
CA LEU A 6 1.82 -14.44 -17.42
C LEU A 6 2.09 -12.98 -17.03
N ALA A 7 1.04 -12.19 -16.78
CA ALA A 7 1.17 -10.82 -16.29
C ALA A 7 1.85 -10.77 -14.91
N ALA A 8 1.47 -11.66 -13.98
CA ALA A 8 2.12 -11.79 -12.69
C ALA A 8 3.61 -12.09 -12.85
N ALA A 9 3.98 -13.10 -13.64
CA ALA A 9 5.36 -13.51 -13.85
C ALA A 9 6.23 -12.39 -14.44
N THR A 10 5.75 -11.72 -15.49
CA THR A 10 6.48 -10.60 -16.11
C THR A 10 6.67 -9.42 -15.17
N LEU A 11 5.66 -9.09 -14.37
CA LEU A 11 5.74 -8.03 -13.35
C LEU A 11 6.64 -8.44 -12.17
N PHE A 12 6.65 -9.71 -11.75
CA PHE A 12 7.60 -10.23 -10.76
C PHE A 12 9.04 -10.06 -11.27
N VAL A 13 9.34 -10.52 -12.49
CA VAL A 13 10.66 -10.37 -13.12
C VAL A 13 11.07 -8.90 -13.22
N ARG A 14 10.14 -8.02 -13.60
CA ARG A 14 10.38 -6.57 -13.62
C ARG A 14 10.73 -6.03 -12.23
N GLY A 15 9.99 -6.42 -11.20
CA GLY A 15 10.21 -6.00 -9.83
C GLY A 15 11.54 -6.50 -9.25
N LEU A 16 11.99 -7.71 -9.60
CA LEU A 16 13.24 -8.29 -9.13
C LEU A 16 14.48 -7.49 -9.58
N ARG A 17 14.36 -6.74 -10.69
CA ARG A 17 15.41 -5.83 -11.16
C ARG A 17 15.54 -4.59 -10.28
N TRP A 18 14.58 -4.34 -9.40
CA TRP A 18 14.60 -3.20 -8.48
C TRP A 18 15.36 -3.56 -7.21
N ARG A 19 16.39 -2.77 -6.89
CA ARG A 19 17.21 -2.93 -5.70
C ARG A 19 16.45 -2.43 -4.46
N ILE A 20 15.49 -3.19 -3.95
CA ILE A 20 14.60 -2.76 -2.86
C ILE A 20 15.35 -2.31 -1.59
N TRP A 21 16.50 -2.92 -1.30
CA TRP A 21 17.36 -2.55 -0.18
C TRP A 21 17.84 -1.09 -0.22
N VAL A 22 17.91 -0.47 -1.40
CA VAL A 22 18.27 0.96 -1.54
C VAL A 22 17.17 1.87 -0.98
N THR A 23 15.92 1.41 -0.93
CA THR A 23 14.76 2.23 -0.58
C THR A 23 14.42 2.20 0.91
N PHE A 24 15.04 1.32 1.70
CA PHE A 24 14.74 1.16 3.14
C PHE A 24 14.97 2.44 3.96
N ARG A 25 15.87 3.33 3.52
CA ARG A 25 16.12 4.62 4.17
C ARG A 25 15.13 5.73 3.78
N THR A 26 14.29 5.51 2.77
CA THR A 26 13.35 6.51 2.24
C THR A 26 11.91 6.01 2.32
N PRO A 27 11.15 6.40 3.37
CA PRO A 27 9.80 5.89 3.59
C PRO A 27 8.78 6.10 2.48
N LEU A 28 8.88 7.24 1.80
CA LEU A 28 8.07 7.53 0.62
C LEU A 28 8.35 6.58 -0.56
N LEU A 29 9.52 5.93 -0.59
CA LEU A 29 9.93 5.06 -1.69
C LEU A 29 9.69 3.59 -1.38
N TRP A 30 10.05 3.10 -0.18
CA TRP A 30 9.80 1.69 0.14
C TRP A 30 8.30 1.35 0.17
N SER A 31 7.44 2.30 0.58
CA SER A 31 5.98 2.11 0.57
C SER A 31 5.43 1.92 -0.85
N LEU A 32 5.98 2.63 -1.83
CA LEU A 32 5.65 2.43 -3.25
C LEU A 32 6.08 1.07 -3.76
N HIS A 33 7.29 0.63 -3.42
CA HIS A 33 7.75 -0.71 -3.80
C HIS A 33 6.86 -1.78 -3.20
N LEU A 34 6.47 -1.64 -1.94
CA LEU A 34 5.62 -2.59 -1.24
C LEU A 34 4.22 -2.69 -1.89
N SER A 35 3.62 -1.55 -2.19
CA SER A 35 2.34 -1.51 -2.91
C SER A 35 2.45 -2.09 -4.33
N TYR A 36 3.56 -1.84 -5.04
CA TYR A 36 3.80 -2.42 -6.35
C TYR A 36 3.84 -3.95 -6.30
N TRP A 37 4.53 -4.55 -5.33
CA TRP A 37 4.62 -6.00 -5.18
C TRP A 37 3.27 -6.69 -4.92
N CYS A 38 2.28 -5.94 -4.41
CA CYS A 38 0.91 -6.45 -4.27
C CYS A 38 0.21 -6.62 -5.63
N ILE A 39 0.63 -5.92 -6.69
CA ILE A 39 0.07 -6.08 -8.04
C ILE A 39 0.36 -7.48 -8.63
N PRO A 40 1.63 -7.90 -8.82
CA PRO A 40 1.91 -9.23 -9.36
C PRO A 40 1.44 -10.34 -8.41
N LEU A 41 1.46 -10.12 -7.09
CA LEU A 41 0.88 -11.03 -6.12
C LEU A 41 -0.64 -11.18 -6.31
N GLY A 42 -1.38 -10.08 -6.44
CA GLY A 42 -2.82 -10.11 -6.67
C GLY A 42 -3.20 -10.80 -7.98
N LEU A 43 -2.44 -10.57 -9.06
CA LEU A 43 -2.63 -11.25 -10.34
C LEU A 43 -2.31 -12.75 -10.27
N LEU A 44 -1.27 -13.14 -9.51
CA LEU A 44 -0.95 -14.54 -9.23
C LEU A 44 -2.10 -15.21 -8.49
N LEU A 45 -2.57 -14.61 -7.39
CA LEU A 45 -3.69 -15.12 -6.60
C LEU A 45 -4.98 -15.20 -7.44
N PHE A 46 -5.23 -14.24 -8.33
CA PHE A 46 -6.35 -14.28 -9.27
C PHE A 46 -6.25 -15.48 -10.21
N GLY A 47 -5.08 -15.69 -10.81
CA GLY A 47 -4.82 -16.84 -11.68
C GLY A 47 -5.03 -18.17 -10.96
N MET A 48 -4.51 -18.31 -9.74
CA MET A 48 -4.66 -19.49 -8.88
C MET A 48 -6.12 -19.74 -8.49
N SER A 49 -6.84 -18.69 -8.09
CA SER A 49 -8.26 -18.75 -7.72
C SER A 49 -9.13 -19.27 -8.86
N GLN A 50 -8.84 -18.86 -10.10
CA GLN A 50 -9.57 -19.37 -11.28
C GLN A 50 -9.26 -20.84 -11.62
N LEU A 51 -8.08 -21.34 -11.28
CA LEU A 51 -7.69 -22.73 -11.60
C LEU A 51 -8.09 -23.72 -10.50
N THR A 52 -8.06 -23.29 -9.24
CA THR A 52 -8.19 -24.19 -8.09
C THR A 52 -9.41 -23.88 -7.20
N GLY A 53 -10.09 -22.76 -7.44
CA GLY A 53 -11.11 -22.22 -6.55
C GLY A 53 -10.55 -21.54 -5.28
N GLN A 54 -9.22 -21.52 -5.10
CA GLN A 54 -8.52 -20.94 -3.94
C GLN A 54 -7.35 -20.04 -4.39
N PRO A 55 -7.04 -18.93 -3.70
CA PRO A 55 -7.75 -18.35 -2.56
C PRO A 55 -9.13 -17.80 -2.92
N ALA A 56 -9.92 -17.44 -1.92
CA ALA A 56 -11.25 -16.87 -2.12
C ALA A 56 -11.16 -15.56 -2.92
N HIS A 57 -12.19 -15.28 -3.74
CA HIS A 57 -12.25 -14.06 -4.55
C HIS A 57 -12.04 -12.78 -3.73
N SER A 58 -12.53 -12.76 -2.48
CA SER A 58 -12.32 -11.65 -1.55
C SER A 58 -10.82 -11.36 -1.31
N GLN A 59 -9.99 -12.38 -1.10
CA GLN A 59 -8.55 -12.22 -0.88
C GLN A 59 -7.85 -11.65 -2.11
N VAL A 60 -8.25 -12.11 -3.30
CA VAL A 60 -7.73 -11.62 -4.58
C VAL A 60 -8.01 -10.12 -4.73
N ILE A 61 -9.27 -9.71 -4.57
CA ILE A 61 -9.66 -8.30 -4.72
C ILE A 61 -8.97 -7.42 -3.68
N HIS A 62 -8.91 -7.85 -2.40
CA HIS A 62 -8.26 -7.04 -1.36
C HIS A 62 -6.73 -6.98 -1.50
N THR A 63 -6.10 -7.96 -2.15
CA THR A 63 -4.69 -7.85 -2.51
C THR A 63 -4.45 -6.70 -3.49
N LEU A 64 -5.33 -6.55 -4.48
CA LEU A 64 -5.26 -5.46 -5.47
C LEU A 64 -5.73 -4.12 -4.89
N THR A 65 -6.81 -4.09 -4.12
CA THR A 65 -7.41 -2.83 -3.67
C THR A 65 -6.78 -2.29 -2.39
N VAL A 66 -6.53 -3.13 -1.38
CA VAL A 66 -5.91 -2.72 -0.11
C VAL A 66 -4.38 -2.71 -0.25
N GLY A 67 -3.82 -3.81 -0.75
CA GLY A 67 -2.37 -3.99 -0.88
C GLY A 67 -1.75 -3.09 -1.95
N ALA A 68 -2.29 -3.11 -3.18
CA ALA A 68 -1.75 -2.30 -4.26
C ALA A 68 -2.33 -0.89 -4.31
N MET A 69 -3.60 -0.71 -4.66
CA MET A 69 -4.18 0.61 -4.93
C MET A 69 -4.16 1.52 -3.70
N GLY A 70 -4.69 1.06 -2.57
CA GLY A 70 -4.77 1.82 -1.32
C GLY A 70 -3.42 2.33 -0.84
N MET A 71 -2.47 1.41 -0.70
CA MET A 71 -1.12 1.75 -0.25
C MET A 71 -0.36 2.62 -1.25
N MET A 72 -0.52 2.38 -2.55
CA MET A 72 0.06 3.22 -3.61
C MET A 72 -0.50 4.63 -3.52
N ILE A 73 -1.82 4.79 -3.35
CA ILE A 73 -2.48 6.09 -3.19
C ILE A 73 -1.88 6.79 -1.99
N LEU A 74 -1.86 6.16 -0.80
CA LEU A 74 -1.33 6.76 0.42
C LEU A 74 0.12 7.23 0.26
N ALA A 75 0.97 6.40 -0.35
CA ALA A 75 2.37 6.74 -0.61
C ALA A 75 2.52 7.90 -1.62
N MET A 76 1.74 7.88 -2.70
CA MET A 76 1.78 8.91 -3.75
C MET A 76 1.24 10.25 -3.26
N ILE A 77 0.06 10.28 -2.62
CA ILE A 77 -0.51 11.54 -2.12
C ILE A 77 0.41 12.15 -1.06
N SER A 78 1.06 11.34 -0.20
CA SER A 78 2.04 11.82 0.77
C SER A 78 3.25 12.51 0.12
N ARG A 79 3.76 11.96 -0.98
CA ARG A 79 4.88 12.53 -1.72
C ARG A 79 4.46 13.79 -2.49
N VAL A 80 3.36 13.70 -3.24
CA VAL A 80 2.84 14.75 -4.12
C VAL A 80 2.45 15.97 -3.29
N SER A 81 1.79 15.79 -2.14
CA SER A 81 1.47 16.89 -1.23
C SER A 81 2.71 17.65 -0.76
N LEU A 82 3.83 16.97 -0.43
CA LEU A 82 5.07 17.65 -0.04
C LEU A 82 5.71 18.38 -1.24
N GLY A 83 5.78 17.71 -2.39
CA GLY A 83 6.41 18.26 -3.59
C GLY A 83 5.71 19.52 -4.11
N HIS A 84 4.38 19.52 -4.19
CA HIS A 84 3.63 20.68 -4.67
C HIS A 84 3.49 21.80 -3.64
N THR A 85 3.78 21.53 -2.36
CA THR A 85 3.76 22.56 -1.32
C THR A 85 5.13 23.17 -1.01
N GLY A 86 6.12 22.91 -1.87
CA GLY A 86 7.49 23.42 -1.76
C GLY A 86 8.26 22.85 -0.55
N ARG A 87 7.84 21.70 -0.03
CA ARG A 87 8.41 21.10 1.18
C ARG A 87 9.43 20.01 0.85
N PRO A 88 10.43 19.77 1.72
CA PRO A 88 11.33 18.64 1.57
C PRO A 88 10.56 17.33 1.47
N LEU A 89 10.96 16.45 0.55
CA LEU A 89 10.37 15.11 0.36
C LEU A 89 10.83 14.12 1.45
N GLN A 90 10.67 14.52 2.70
CA GLN A 90 11.01 13.74 3.88
C GLN A 90 9.80 13.70 4.80
N VAL A 91 9.51 12.51 5.31
CA VAL A 91 8.39 12.30 6.22
C VAL A 91 8.89 11.98 7.62
N GLY A 92 8.14 12.45 8.63
CA GLY A 92 8.41 12.12 10.02
C GLY A 92 7.98 10.69 10.40
N ARG A 93 8.28 10.31 11.65
CA ARG A 93 7.98 8.97 12.20
C ARG A 93 6.51 8.57 12.09
N THR A 94 5.59 9.53 12.24
CA THR A 94 4.14 9.26 12.17
C THR A 94 3.70 8.71 10.81
N MET A 95 4.28 9.19 9.71
CA MET A 95 3.96 8.65 8.39
C MET A 95 4.64 7.30 8.13
N VAL A 96 5.78 7.02 8.76
CA VAL A 96 6.35 5.66 8.75
C VAL A 96 5.37 4.70 9.42
N VAL A 97 4.81 5.08 10.57
CA VAL A 97 3.75 4.31 11.25
C VAL A 97 2.53 4.15 10.34
N ALA A 98 2.11 5.21 9.64
CA ALA A 98 0.99 5.15 8.71
C ALA A 98 1.21 4.13 7.58
N PHE A 99 2.38 4.15 6.92
CA PHE A 99 2.71 3.19 5.87
C PHE A 99 2.81 1.76 6.40
N SER A 100 3.41 1.56 7.57
CA SER A 100 3.47 0.25 8.22
C SER A 100 2.09 -0.26 8.63
N ALA A 101 1.21 0.60 9.15
CA ALA A 101 -0.17 0.25 9.49
C ALA A 101 -0.98 -0.12 8.25
N ALA A 102 -0.83 0.60 7.14
CA ALA A 102 -1.47 0.24 5.87
C ALA A 102 -1.02 -1.13 5.36
N PHE A 103 0.29 -1.44 5.46
CA PHE A 103 0.80 -2.77 5.10
C PHE A 103 0.29 -3.86 6.02
N ALA A 104 0.27 -3.62 7.33
CA ALA A 104 -0.30 -4.54 8.30
C ALA A 104 -1.80 -4.80 8.03
N ALA A 105 -2.56 -3.75 7.68
CA ALA A 105 -3.98 -3.88 7.31
C ALA A 105 -4.16 -4.82 6.11
N PHE A 106 -3.32 -4.69 5.07
CA PHE A 106 -3.31 -5.62 3.94
C PHE A 106 -3.00 -7.06 4.37
N VAL A 107 -1.95 -7.28 5.17
CA VAL A 107 -1.54 -8.62 5.59
C VAL A 107 -2.65 -9.29 6.42
N VAL A 108 -3.20 -8.58 7.41
CA VAL A 108 -4.32 -9.08 8.23
C VAL A 108 -5.55 -9.36 7.36
N ARG A 109 -5.88 -8.47 6.42
CA ARG A 109 -7.07 -8.61 5.58
C ARG A 109 -7.02 -9.82 4.65
N VAL A 110 -5.86 -10.09 4.07
CA VAL A 110 -5.70 -11.09 2.99
C VAL A 110 -5.23 -12.43 3.54
N PHE A 111 -4.30 -12.43 4.48
CA PHE A 111 -3.66 -13.66 4.97
C PHE A 111 -4.09 -14.02 6.40
N GLY A 112 -4.77 -13.13 7.11
CA GLY A 112 -5.26 -13.34 8.49
C GLY A 112 -6.00 -14.66 8.69
N VAL A 113 -6.82 -15.04 7.72
CA VAL A 113 -7.66 -16.25 7.75
C VAL A 113 -6.84 -17.55 7.84
N TYR A 114 -5.56 -17.53 7.46
CA TYR A 114 -4.68 -18.70 7.57
C TYR A 114 -4.11 -18.89 8.98
N TRP A 115 -4.23 -17.89 9.86
CA TRP A 115 -3.69 -17.95 11.23
C TRP A 115 -4.78 -17.90 12.30
N ILE A 116 -5.89 -17.22 12.03
CA ILE A 116 -6.97 -16.97 12.99
C ILE A 116 -8.30 -17.35 12.34
N ALA A 117 -9.09 -18.19 13.01
CA ALA A 117 -10.39 -18.64 12.53
C ALA A 117 -11.48 -17.57 12.65
N ASP A 118 -11.31 -16.61 13.57
CA ASP A 118 -12.28 -15.53 13.78
C ASP A 118 -12.16 -14.44 12.69
N TYR A 119 -12.94 -14.62 11.63
CA TYR A 119 -12.96 -13.72 10.50
C TYR A 119 -13.44 -12.30 10.85
N THR A 120 -14.40 -12.18 11.78
CA THR A 120 -14.96 -10.87 12.16
C THR A 120 -13.90 -10.01 12.84
N HIS A 121 -13.18 -10.58 13.81
CA HIS A 121 -12.10 -9.87 14.50
C HIS A 121 -10.96 -9.50 13.54
N LEU A 122 -10.61 -10.37 12.59
CA LEU A 122 -9.63 -10.05 11.54
C LEU A 122 -10.03 -8.85 10.68
N VAL A 123 -11.30 -8.80 10.25
CA VAL A 123 -11.81 -7.69 9.43
C VAL A 123 -11.81 -6.38 10.23
N ILE A 124 -12.25 -6.40 11.49
CA ILE A 124 -12.25 -5.22 12.36
C ILE A 124 -10.82 -4.73 12.60
N ALA A 125 -9.88 -5.64 12.87
CA ALA A 125 -8.47 -5.30 13.06
C ALA A 125 -7.86 -4.66 11.80
N ALA A 126 -8.11 -5.24 10.61
CA ALA A 126 -7.65 -4.68 9.35
C ALA A 126 -8.25 -3.29 9.09
N ALA A 127 -9.55 -3.10 9.38
CA ALA A 127 -10.22 -1.80 9.25
C ALA A 127 -9.63 -0.75 10.22
N GLY A 128 -9.34 -1.13 11.47
CA GLY A 128 -8.69 -0.25 12.44
C GLY A 128 -7.29 0.17 12.02
N LEU A 129 -6.48 -0.76 11.50
CA LEU A 129 -5.14 -0.46 10.97
C LEU A 129 -5.19 0.46 9.75
N TRP A 130 -6.16 0.25 8.85
CA TRP A 130 -6.40 1.13 7.71
C TRP A 130 -6.82 2.53 8.14
N ALA A 131 -7.77 2.63 9.08
CA ALA A 131 -8.23 3.90 9.62
C ALA A 131 -7.11 4.67 10.31
N LEU A 132 -6.23 3.97 11.05
CA LEU A 132 -5.03 4.57 11.64
C LEU A 132 -4.11 5.15 10.56
N ALA A 133 -3.83 4.40 9.49
CA ALA A 133 -2.95 4.84 8.42
C ALA A 133 -3.46 6.14 7.74
N TYR A 134 -4.72 6.16 7.32
CA TYR A 134 -5.31 7.33 6.69
C TYR A 134 -5.58 8.46 7.69
N GLY A 135 -5.89 8.16 8.95
CA GLY A 135 -6.02 9.14 10.02
C GLY A 135 -4.73 9.90 10.27
N CYS A 136 -3.59 9.18 10.35
CA CYS A 136 -2.26 9.79 10.43
C CYS A 136 -1.99 10.73 9.24
N PHE A 137 -2.35 10.30 8.03
CA PHE A 137 -2.22 11.14 6.84
C PHE A 137 -3.07 12.40 6.97
N LEU A 138 -4.34 12.31 7.33
CA LEU A 138 -5.22 13.47 7.47
C LEU A 138 -4.68 14.48 8.49
N VAL A 139 -4.29 14.01 9.68
CA VAL A 139 -3.78 14.88 10.75
C VAL A 139 -2.53 15.65 10.31
N ILE A 140 -1.65 15.03 9.52
CA ILE A 140 -0.41 15.65 9.06
C ILE A 140 -0.62 16.51 7.82
N TYR A 141 -1.39 16.01 6.85
CA TYR A 141 -1.44 16.59 5.52
C TYR A 141 -2.54 17.63 5.33
N VAL A 142 -3.60 17.63 6.14
CA VAL A 142 -4.59 18.71 6.13
C VAL A 142 -3.95 20.07 6.39
N PRO A 143 -3.22 20.31 7.51
CA PRO A 143 -2.56 21.61 7.72
C PRO A 143 -1.45 21.86 6.70
N ILE A 144 -0.91 20.81 6.07
CA ILE A 144 0.08 20.99 5.02
C ILE A 144 -0.57 21.62 3.78
N LEU A 145 -1.71 21.09 3.36
CA LEU A 145 -2.40 21.47 2.14
C LEU A 145 -3.23 22.76 2.27
N THR A 146 -3.55 23.19 3.49
CA THR A 146 -4.33 24.42 3.74
C THR A 146 -3.46 25.63 4.08
N ARG A 147 -2.15 25.45 4.21
CA ARG A 147 -1.20 26.55 4.46
C ARG A 147 -0.47 26.94 3.18
N PRO A 148 -0.11 28.22 3.03
CA PRO A 148 0.70 28.69 1.92
C PRO A 148 1.96 27.85 1.74
N ARG A 149 2.41 27.73 0.50
CA ARG A 149 3.70 27.12 0.18
C ARG A 149 4.85 27.76 0.96
N LEU A 150 5.84 26.92 1.32
CA LEU A 150 7.04 27.39 2.01
C LEU A 150 8.02 28.14 1.08
N ASP A 151 7.95 27.88 -0.22
CA ASP A 151 8.82 28.49 -1.24
C ASP A 151 8.29 29.82 -1.80
N GLY A 152 7.12 30.29 -1.32
CA GLY A 152 6.50 31.53 -1.75
C GLY A 152 5.94 31.51 -3.18
N GLY A 153 5.92 30.35 -3.84
CA GLY A 153 5.28 30.20 -5.15
C GLY A 153 3.74 30.28 -5.07
N PRO A 154 3.04 30.40 -6.21
CA PRO A 154 1.57 30.37 -6.22
C PRO A 154 1.07 29.01 -5.68
N GLY A 155 0.11 29.06 -4.75
CA GLY A 155 -0.43 27.90 -4.02
C GLY A 155 -0.46 28.10 -2.52
#